data_AF-A0A6J7PPH9-F1
#
_entry.id   AF-A0A6J7PPH9-F1
#
_cell.length_a   1.000
_cell.length_b   1.000
_cell.length_c   1.000
_cell.angle_alpha   90.00
_cell.angle_beta   90.00
_cell.angle_gamma   90.00
#
_symmetry.space_group_name_H-M   'P 1'
#
loop_
_entity.id
_entity.type
_entity.pdbx_description
1 polymer ?
#
loop_
_entity_poly.entity_id
_entity_poly.type
_entity_poly.pdbx_seq_one_letter_code
_entity_poly.pdbx_strand_id
1 'polypeptide(L)'
;MSAAARIPGLAHLLAKGLKAAAGDATGQGPTPRQLSATNSIAVARTFDGVGRSLSSVQLIGPSPYLLTAELLAWAAAMCLVHTAPTGGAFGPVDAFGLDNLVQGCADMGLAPVAT
;
A
#
# COMPACT_ATOMS: atom_id res chain seq x y z
N MET A 1 -41.33 3.35 -30.96
CA MET A 1 -40.62 3.90 -29.78
C MET A 1 -41.56 3.81 -28.58
N SER A 2 -41.29 2.88 -27.66
CA SER A 2 -42.27 2.36 -26.69
C SER A 2 -42.72 3.37 -25.61
N ALA A 3 -44.01 3.33 -25.27
CA ALA A 3 -44.73 4.17 -24.33
C ALA A 3 -44.18 4.17 -22.87
N ALA A 4 -43.31 3.22 -22.54
CA ALA A 4 -42.71 3.10 -21.21
C ALA A 4 -41.78 4.27 -20.83
N ALA A 5 -41.30 5.06 -21.80
CA ALA A 5 -40.37 6.17 -21.55
C ALA A 5 -41.04 7.45 -20.98
N ARG A 6 -42.37 7.47 -20.82
CA ARG A 6 -43.11 8.68 -20.39
C ARG A 6 -43.45 8.73 -18.90
N ILE A 7 -43.07 7.72 -18.13
CA ILE A 7 -43.32 7.70 -16.68
C ILE A 7 -42.16 8.44 -15.98
N PRO A 8 -42.42 9.61 -15.36
CA PRO A 8 -41.38 10.35 -14.63
C PRO A 8 -40.77 9.46 -13.54
N GLY A 9 -39.45 9.35 -13.51
CA GLY A 9 -38.72 8.56 -12.50
C GLY A 9 -38.47 7.08 -12.87
N LEU A 10 -39.24 6.48 -13.80
CA LEU A 10 -38.99 5.09 -14.21
C LEU A 10 -37.67 4.93 -14.97
N ALA A 11 -37.32 5.91 -15.81
CA ALA A 11 -36.01 5.96 -16.47
C ALA A 11 -34.86 6.07 -15.46
N HIS A 12 -35.06 6.78 -14.35
CA HIS A 12 -34.06 6.92 -13.29
C HIS A 12 -33.87 5.62 -12.52
N LEU A 13 -34.97 4.90 -12.21
CA LEU A 13 -34.91 3.59 -11.56
C LEU A 13 -34.24 2.54 -12.45
N LEU A 14 -34.55 2.52 -13.75
CA LEU A 14 -33.89 1.64 -14.71
C LEU A 14 -32.39 1.95 -14.83
N ALA A 15 -32.01 3.23 -14.91
CA ALA A 15 -30.60 3.63 -14.95
C ALA A 15 -29.85 3.27 -13.66
N LYS A 16 -30.51 3.34 -12.49
CA LYS A 16 -29.94 2.95 -11.19
C LYS A 16 -29.77 1.43 -11.07
N GLY A 17 -30.75 0.66 -11.56
CA GLY A 17 -30.68 -0.80 -11.64
C GLY A 17 -29.59 -1.28 -12.60
N LEU A 18 -29.45 -0.65 -13.78
CA LEU A 18 -28.36 -0.91 -14.71
C LEU A 18 -26.99 -0.56 -14.11
N LYS A 19 -26.85 0.56 -13.39
CA LYS A 19 -25.60 0.90 -12.69
C LYS A 19 -25.25 -0.07 -11.57
N ALA A 20 -26.24 -0.57 -10.83
CA ALA A 20 -26.02 -1.57 -9.78
C ALA A 20 -25.67 -2.95 -10.35
N ALA A 21 -26.17 -3.30 -11.53
CA ALA A 21 -25.89 -4.56 -12.20
C ALA A 21 -24.61 -4.53 -13.07
N ALA A 22 -24.20 -3.34 -13.54
CA ALA A 22 -23.02 -3.16 -14.39
C ALA A 22 -21.77 -2.68 -13.64
N GLY A 23 -21.88 -2.39 -12.34
CA GLY A 23 -20.74 -2.04 -11.52
C GLY A 23 -20.05 -3.30 -11.01
N ASP A 24 -18.82 -3.57 -11.45
CA ASP A 24 -17.92 -4.43 -10.69
C ASP A 24 -17.89 -3.91 -9.25
N ALA A 25 -18.01 -4.82 -8.27
CA ALA A 25 -17.98 -4.46 -6.86
C ALA A 25 -16.63 -3.79 -6.53
N THR A 26 -16.60 -2.46 -6.56
CA THR A 26 -15.42 -1.67 -6.17
C THR A 26 -15.20 -1.76 -4.66
N GLY A 27 -13.95 -1.73 -4.21
CA GLY A 27 -13.61 -1.90 -2.80
C GLY A 27 -13.48 -3.36 -2.35
N GLN A 28 -13.70 -4.32 -3.26
CA GLN A 28 -13.25 -5.69 -3.06
C GLN A 28 -11.72 -5.68 -3.15
N GLY A 29 -11.04 -5.77 -2.01
CA GLY A 29 -9.59 -5.88 -1.98
C GLY A 29 -9.07 -7.11 -2.73
N PRO A 30 -7.74 -7.25 -2.88
CA PRO A 30 -7.15 -8.41 -3.53
C PRO A 30 -7.52 -9.71 -2.81
N THR A 31 -7.81 -10.74 -3.58
CA THR A 31 -8.02 -12.11 -3.07
C THR A 31 -6.73 -12.66 -2.44
N PRO A 32 -6.81 -13.68 -1.57
CA PRO A 32 -5.63 -14.33 -1.01
C PRO A 32 -4.64 -14.83 -2.06
N ARG A 33 -5.13 -15.33 -3.19
CA ARG A 33 -4.29 -15.77 -4.31
C ARG A 33 -3.54 -14.61 -4.98
N GLN A 34 -4.19 -13.45 -5.13
CA GLN A 34 -3.55 -12.26 -5.69
C GLN A 34 -2.50 -11.70 -4.72
N LEU A 35 -2.77 -11.77 -3.41
CA LEU A 35 -1.81 -11.41 -2.37
C LEU A 35 -0.58 -12.32 -2.39
N SER A 36 -0.74 -13.63 -2.52
CA SER A 36 0.40 -14.56 -2.57
C SER A 36 1.20 -14.50 -3.88
N ALA A 37 0.61 -13.97 -4.95
CA ALA A 37 1.22 -13.90 -6.27
C ALA A 37 1.94 -12.57 -6.55
N THR A 38 1.86 -11.60 -5.62
CA THR A 38 2.43 -10.26 -5.80
C THR A 38 3.43 -9.98 -4.69
N ASN A 39 4.57 -9.40 -5.04
CA ASN A 39 5.62 -9.02 -4.10
C ASN A 39 5.99 -7.54 -4.28
N SER A 40 6.55 -6.95 -3.24
CA SER A 40 7.09 -5.60 -3.26
C SER A 40 8.59 -5.63 -3.57
N ILE A 41 9.07 -4.67 -4.35
CA ILE A 41 10.50 -4.50 -4.64
C ILE A 41 10.86 -3.04 -4.43
N ALA A 42 11.92 -2.79 -3.65
CA ALA A 42 12.53 -1.47 -3.51
C ALA A 42 14.00 -1.55 -3.93
N VAL A 43 14.44 -0.64 -4.79
CA VAL A 43 15.82 -0.60 -5.29
C VAL A 43 16.37 0.80 -5.10
N ALA A 44 17.55 0.89 -4.47
CA ALA A 44 18.32 2.12 -4.40
C ALA A 44 19.71 1.88 -4.96
N ARG A 45 20.17 2.81 -5.80
CA ARG A 45 21.51 2.80 -6.41
C ARG A 45 22.11 4.18 -6.24
N THR A 46 23.39 4.23 -5.91
CA THR A 46 24.13 5.48 -5.79
C THR A 46 25.27 5.49 -6.79
N PHE A 47 25.58 6.67 -7.33
CA PHE A 47 26.62 6.88 -8.33
C PHE A 47 27.43 8.12 -7.96
N ASP A 48 28.70 8.18 -8.36
CA ASP A 48 29.49 9.41 -8.28
C ASP A 48 29.16 10.37 -9.42
N GLY A 49 29.79 11.56 -9.42
CA GLY A 49 29.54 12.61 -10.41
C GLY A 49 29.92 12.26 -11.85
N VAL A 50 30.64 11.16 -12.07
CA VAL A 50 30.99 10.65 -13.42
C VAL A 50 30.16 9.41 -13.80
N GLY A 51 29.17 9.03 -12.99
CA GLY A 51 28.24 7.94 -13.27
C GLY A 51 28.76 6.55 -12.88
N ARG A 52 29.86 6.44 -12.12
CA ARG A 52 30.32 5.14 -11.60
C ARG A 52 29.48 4.75 -10.38
N SER A 53 29.01 3.50 -10.38
CA SER A 53 28.23 2.92 -9.27
C SER A 53 29.06 2.88 -7.99
N LEU A 54 28.50 3.39 -6.89
CA LEU A 54 29.11 3.41 -5.56
C LEU A 54 28.51 2.36 -4.63
N SER A 55 27.18 2.22 -4.65
CA SER A 55 26.47 1.20 -3.88
C SER A 55 25.11 0.88 -4.50
N SER A 56 24.59 -0.30 -4.17
CA SER A 56 23.25 -0.72 -4.55
C SER A 56 22.65 -1.55 -3.41
N VAL A 57 21.36 -1.39 -3.19
CA VAL A 57 20.57 -2.27 -2.32
C VAL A 57 19.26 -2.60 -3.04
N GLN A 58 18.86 -3.87 -2.96
CA GLN A 58 17.56 -4.33 -3.38
C GLN A 58 16.88 -5.01 -2.19
N LEU A 59 15.66 -4.60 -1.91
CA LEU A 59 14.78 -5.23 -0.93
C LEU A 59 13.67 -5.95 -1.68
N ILE A 60 13.33 -7.15 -1.21
CA ILE A 60 12.11 -7.87 -1.63
C ILE A 60 11.24 -8.03 -0.39
N GLY A 61 9.93 -7.87 -0.58
CA GLY A 61 8.94 -8.02 0.49
C GLY A 61 7.65 -8.66 0.00
N PRO A 62 6.67 -8.83 0.89
CA PRO A 62 5.37 -9.42 0.56
C PRO A 62 4.56 -8.51 -0.36
N SER A 63 3.34 -8.91 -0.69
CA SER A 63 2.39 -8.06 -1.42
C SER A 63 2.33 -6.66 -0.83
N PRO A 64 2.29 -5.60 -1.66
CA PRO A 64 2.25 -4.22 -1.17
C PRO A 64 1.05 -3.93 -0.27
N TYR A 65 -0.07 -4.65 -0.45
CA TYR A 65 -1.23 -4.54 0.43
C TYR A 65 -0.96 -5.12 1.82
N LEU A 66 -0.30 -6.28 1.90
CA LEU A 66 0.08 -6.88 3.18
C LEU A 66 1.17 -6.04 3.86
N LEU A 67 2.21 -5.66 3.12
CA LEU A 67 3.28 -4.80 3.61
C LEU A 67 2.73 -3.50 4.21
N THR A 68 1.78 -2.85 3.51
CA THR A 68 1.16 -1.61 4.01
C THR A 68 0.37 -1.85 5.29
N ALA A 69 -0.43 -2.93 5.34
CA ALA A 69 -1.21 -3.26 6.53
C ALA A 69 -0.30 -3.50 7.75
N GLU A 70 0.77 -4.28 7.56
CA GLU A 70 1.75 -4.58 8.62
C GLU A 70 2.53 -3.33 9.05
N LEU A 71 2.94 -2.45 8.11
CA LEU A 71 3.63 -1.20 8.44
C LEU A 71 2.75 -0.26 9.28
N LEU A 72 1.46 -0.17 8.96
CA LEU A 72 0.50 0.63 9.73
C LEU A 72 0.30 0.05 11.14
N ALA A 73 0.15 -1.27 11.24
CA ALA A 73 0.01 -1.96 12.52
C ALA A 73 1.26 -1.78 13.39
N TRP A 74 2.44 -1.96 12.81
CA TRP A 74 3.72 -1.74 13.47
C TRP A 74 3.88 -0.30 13.93
N ALA A 75 3.59 0.69 13.09
CA ALA A 75 3.70 2.10 13.48
C ALA A 75 2.74 2.44 14.63
N ALA A 76 1.52 1.90 14.62
CA ALA A 76 0.58 2.06 15.72
C ALA A 76 1.10 1.44 17.03
N ALA A 77 1.71 0.24 16.96
CA ALA A 77 2.34 -0.39 18.11
C ALA A 77 3.57 0.40 18.61
N MET A 78 4.40 0.90 17.71
CA MET A 78 5.56 1.72 18.02
C MET A 78 5.18 3.01 18.74
N CYS A 79 4.08 3.66 18.35
CA CYS A 79 3.56 4.84 19.03
C CYS A 79 3.14 4.59 20.49
N LEU A 80 2.88 3.33 20.89
CA LEU A 80 2.54 3.00 22.28
C LEU A 80 3.78 2.81 23.15
N VAL A 81 4.89 2.35 22.57
CA VAL A 81 6.11 1.97 23.30
C VAL A 81 7.24 3.00 23.18
N HIS A 82 7.22 3.82 22.13
CA HIS A 82 8.16 4.93 21.93
C HIS A 82 7.47 6.27 22.19
N THR A 83 8.08 7.07 23.05
CA THR A 83 7.73 8.49 23.16
C THR A 83 8.16 9.19 21.88
N ALA A 84 7.21 9.43 20.98
CA ALA A 84 7.45 10.27 19.82
C ALA A 84 7.95 11.66 20.29
N PRO A 85 8.82 12.34 19.52
CA PRO A 85 9.11 13.75 19.72
C PRO A 85 7.79 14.54 19.77
N THR A 86 7.79 15.68 20.46
CA THR A 86 6.65 16.61 20.63
C THR A 86 5.70 16.63 19.42
N GLY A 87 4.39 16.61 19.66
CA GLY A 87 3.35 16.36 18.65
C GLY A 87 3.55 17.05 17.29
N GLY A 88 3.27 16.31 16.22
CA GLY A 88 3.47 16.74 14.83
C GLY A 88 3.33 15.58 13.85
N ALA A 89 3.57 15.85 12.56
CA ALA A 89 3.67 14.83 11.53
C ALA A 89 5.14 14.48 11.29
N PHE A 90 5.51 13.23 11.52
CA PHE A 90 6.88 12.74 11.39
C PHE A 90 6.94 11.62 10.36
N GLY A 91 8.07 11.55 9.64
CA GLY A 91 8.43 10.34 8.92
C GLY A 91 8.80 9.21 9.91
N PRO A 92 8.77 7.94 9.48
CA PRO A 92 9.06 6.82 10.37
C PRO A 92 10.49 6.85 10.94
N VAL A 93 11.46 7.36 10.18
CA VAL A 93 12.85 7.52 10.66
C VAL A 93 12.93 8.60 11.75
N ASP A 94 12.25 9.73 11.57
CA ASP A 94 12.24 10.81 12.56
C ASP A 94 11.48 10.42 13.83
N ALA A 95 10.41 9.62 13.69
CA ALA A 95 9.57 9.18 14.79
C ALA A 95 10.21 8.05 15.62
N PHE A 96 10.86 7.09 14.97
CA PHE A 96 11.24 5.82 15.59
C PHE A 96 12.73 5.49 15.45
N GLY A 97 13.49 6.22 14.61
CA GLY A 97 14.88 5.92 14.28
C GLY A 97 15.02 4.92 13.12
N LEU A 98 16.15 5.02 12.41
CA LEU A 98 16.41 4.20 11.23
C LEU A 98 16.53 2.71 11.57
N ASP A 99 17.25 2.36 12.63
CA ASP A 99 17.49 0.95 12.99
C ASP A 99 16.18 0.21 13.34
N ASN A 100 15.29 0.87 14.08
CA ASN A 100 13.98 0.32 14.40
C ASN A 100 13.11 0.16 13.15
N LEU A 101 13.16 1.12 12.21
CA LEU A 101 12.46 0.98 10.94
C LEU A 101 13.01 -0.18 10.11
N VAL A 102 14.33 -0.33 10.03
CA VAL A 102 14.97 -1.43 9.30
C VAL A 102 14.59 -2.78 9.91
N GLN A 103 14.66 -2.91 11.24
CA GLN A 103 14.26 -4.14 11.92
C GLN A 103 12.76 -4.43 11.73
N GLY A 104 11.89 -3.44 11.90
CA GLY A 104 10.46 -3.60 11.67
C GLY A 104 10.15 -4.05 10.24
N CYS A 105 10.78 -3.44 9.23
CA CYS A 105 10.64 -3.87 7.84
C CYS A 105 11.09 -5.33 7.65
N ALA A 106 12.21 -5.73 8.25
CA ALA A 106 12.72 -7.10 8.17
C ALA A 106 11.75 -8.11 8.81
N ASP A 107 11.15 -7.77 9.97
CA ASP A 107 10.15 -8.61 10.65
C ASP A 107 8.89 -8.82 9.80
N MET A 108 8.55 -7.84 8.96
CA MET A 108 7.45 -7.93 7.97
C MET A 108 7.86 -8.60 6.66
N GLY A 109 9.10 -9.09 6.56
CA GLY A 109 9.64 -9.76 5.39
C GLY A 109 10.14 -8.83 4.28
N LEU A 110 10.19 -7.51 4.49
CA LEU A 110 10.87 -6.59 3.58
C LEU A 110 12.36 -6.53 3.94
N ALA A 111 13.16 -7.37 3.27
CA ALA A 111 14.57 -7.57 3.61
C ALA A 111 15.49 -7.47 2.39
N PRO A 112 16.78 -7.15 2.59
CA PRO A 112 17.77 -7.17 1.52
C PRO A 112 17.91 -8.56 0.91
N VAL A 113 18.06 -8.60 -0.41
CA VAL A 113 18.50 -9.80 -1.11
C VAL A 113 20.01 -9.76 -1.36
N ALA A 114 20.67 -10.92 -1.23
CA ALA A 114 22.05 -11.05 -1.64
C ALA A 114 22.15 -10.67 -3.12
N THR A 115 22.99 -9.67 -3.40
CA THR A 115 23.19 -9.09 -4.74
C THR A 115 24.42 -9.69 -5.40
#